data_AF-A0A8S0G0Y5-F1
#
_entry.id   AF-A0A8S0G0Y5-F1
#
_cell.length_a   1.000
_cell.length_b   1.000
_cell.length_c   1.000
_cell.angle_alpha   90.00
_cell.angle_beta   90.00
_cell.angle_gamma   90.00
#
_symmetry.space_group_name_H-M   'P 1'
#
loop_
_entity.id
_entity.type
_entity.pdbx_description
1 polymer ?
#
loop_
_entity_poly.entity_id
_entity_poly.type
_entity_poly.pdbx_seq_one_letter_code
_entity_poly.pdbx_strand_id
1 'polypeptide(L)'
;MNVRLYGETEFWFALIKVLAIIGMIGFGLWLLFSGHGGEKASIDNLWRYGGFFATGWNGLILSLAVIMFSFGGLELIGITAAEARDPEKSIPKAVNQVVYRILLFYIGSLVVLLALYPWVEVKSNSSPFVMIFHNLDSNVVASALNFVILVASLSVYNRVRGLL
;
A
#
# COMPACT_ATOMS: atom_id res chain seq x y z
N MET A 1 6.77 30.35 -8.35
CA MET A 1 6.60 29.10 -9.14
C MET A 1 5.12 28.88 -9.36
N ASN A 2 4.71 28.51 -10.57
CA ASN A 2 3.31 28.53 -11.00
C ASN A 2 2.47 27.49 -10.21
N VAL A 3 1.54 27.95 -9.37
CA VAL A 3 0.71 27.10 -8.48
C VAL A 3 -0.06 26.02 -9.26
N ARG A 4 -0.41 26.33 -10.51
CA ARG A 4 -1.11 25.44 -11.43
C ARG A 4 -0.25 24.26 -11.92
N LEU A 5 1.05 24.48 -12.16
CA LEU A 5 2.00 23.43 -12.55
C LEU A 5 2.27 22.44 -11.40
N TYR A 6 2.29 22.93 -10.16
CA TYR A 6 2.48 22.08 -8.98
C TYR A 6 1.27 21.14 -8.78
N GLY A 7 0.05 21.68 -8.87
CA GLY A 7 -1.18 20.90 -8.74
C GLY A 7 -1.36 19.84 -9.84
N GLU A 8 -1.06 20.18 -11.10
CA GLU A 8 -1.11 19.21 -12.20
C GLU A 8 -0.09 18.07 -11.99
N THR A 9 1.14 18.39 -11.61
CA THR A 9 2.19 17.39 -11.37
C THR A 9 1.83 16.43 -10.23
N GLU A 10 1.26 16.95 -9.14
CA GLU A 10 0.81 16.14 -8.02
C GLU A 10 -0.35 15.22 -8.41
N PHE A 11 -1.29 15.71 -9.22
CA PHE A 11 -2.38 14.89 -9.76
C PHE A 11 -1.84 13.74 -10.62
N TRP A 12 -0.90 14.00 -11.53
CA TRP A 12 -0.27 12.98 -12.35
C TRP A 12 0.47 11.92 -11.52
N PHE A 13 1.22 12.34 -10.49
CA PHE A 13 1.87 11.41 -9.58
C PHE A 13 0.88 10.57 -8.78
N ALA A 14 -0.25 11.15 -8.34
CA ALA A 14 -1.29 10.39 -7.67
C ALA A 14 -1.95 9.36 -8.61
N LEU A 15 -2.21 9.75 -9.86
CA LEU A 15 -2.82 8.88 -10.87
C LEU A 15 -1.94 7.66 -11.17
N ILE A 16 -0.64 7.86 -11.38
CA ILE A 16 0.32 6.77 -11.63
C ILE A 16 0.30 5.75 -10.49
N LYS A 17 0.31 6.20 -9.23
CA LYS A 17 0.27 5.33 -8.05
C LYS A 17 -1.02 4.50 -8.01
N VAL A 18 -2.16 5.13 -8.25
CA VAL A 18 -3.47 4.46 -8.21
C VAL A 18 -3.56 3.41 -9.31
N LEU A 19 -3.18 3.75 -10.55
CA LEU A 19 -3.20 2.81 -11.67
C LEU A 19 -2.26 1.63 -11.44
N ALA A 20 -1.08 1.86 -10.87
CA ALA A 20 -0.13 0.79 -10.56
C ALA A 20 -0.69 -0.20 -9.51
N ILE A 21 -1.33 0.30 -8.45
CA ILE A 21 -1.91 -0.56 -7.41
C ILE A 21 -3.11 -1.34 -7.97
N ILE A 22 -4.00 -0.69 -8.72
CA ILE A 22 -5.15 -1.36 -9.33
C ILE A 22 -4.69 -2.42 -10.33
N GLY A 23 -3.71 -2.09 -11.19
CA GLY A 23 -3.13 -3.02 -12.14
C GLY A 23 -2.48 -4.23 -11.46
N MET A 24 -1.74 -3.99 -10.37
CA MET A 24 -1.14 -5.05 -9.56
C MET A 24 -2.18 -5.97 -8.92
N ILE A 25 -3.23 -5.41 -8.32
CA ILE A 25 -4.33 -6.19 -7.72
C ILE A 25 -5.01 -7.01 -8.81
N GLY A 26 -5.38 -6.40 -9.93
CA GLY A 26 -6.06 -7.09 -11.04
C GLY A 26 -5.21 -8.20 -11.65
N PHE A 27 -3.93 -7.92 -11.93
CA PHE A 27 -3.00 -8.91 -12.46
C PHE A 27 -2.74 -10.04 -11.46
N GLY A 28 -2.58 -9.73 -10.18
CA GLY A 28 -2.37 -10.73 -9.15
C GLY A 28 -3.59 -11.63 -8.93
N LEU A 29 -4.80 -11.07 -8.97
CA LEU A 29 -6.04 -11.86 -8.97
C LEU A 29 -6.13 -12.75 -10.22
N TRP A 30 -5.77 -12.22 -11.39
CA TRP A 30 -5.72 -13.02 -12.61
C TRP A 30 -4.75 -14.20 -12.48
N LEU A 31 -3.54 -13.99 -11.92
CA LEU A 31 -2.59 -15.07 -11.65
C LEU A 31 -3.15 -16.13 -10.68
N LEU A 32 -3.84 -15.69 -9.62
CA LEU A 32 -4.46 -16.58 -8.64
C LEU A 32 -5.55 -17.46 -9.26
N PHE A 33 -6.46 -16.88 -10.05
CA PHE A 33 -7.60 -17.61 -10.60
C PHE A 33 -7.30 -18.35 -11.90
N SER A 34 -6.29 -17.92 -12.66
CA SER A 34 -5.88 -18.59 -13.90
C SER A 34 -4.95 -19.79 -13.66
N GLY A 35 -4.46 -19.99 -12.44
CA GLY A 35 -3.46 -21.02 -12.11
C GLY A 35 -2.04 -20.70 -12.60
N HIS A 36 -1.80 -19.50 -13.16
CA HIS A 36 -0.48 -19.07 -13.62
C HIS A 36 0.39 -18.46 -12.53
N GLY A 37 -0.11 -18.33 -11.30
CA GLY A 37 0.65 -17.86 -10.13
C GLY A 37 1.67 -18.87 -9.57
N GLY A 38 1.84 -20.04 -10.21
CA GLY A 38 2.71 -21.11 -9.74
C GLY A 38 2.11 -21.94 -8.60
N GLU A 39 2.79 -23.03 -8.24
CA GLU A 39 2.28 -24.00 -7.24
C GLU A 39 2.13 -23.43 -5.83
N LYS A 40 2.87 -22.35 -5.53
CA LYS A 40 2.80 -21.67 -4.24
C LYS A 40 1.62 -20.73 -4.13
N ALA A 41 0.98 -20.32 -5.23
CA ALA A 41 -0.13 -19.39 -5.20
C ALA A 41 -1.40 -20.07 -4.72
N SER A 42 -1.88 -19.68 -3.53
CA SER A 42 -3.13 -20.15 -2.96
C SER A 42 -3.67 -19.17 -1.93
N ILE A 43 -4.99 -19.00 -1.90
CA ILE A 43 -5.69 -18.19 -0.88
C ILE A 43 -5.37 -18.73 0.53
N ASP A 44 -5.09 -20.03 0.68
CA ASP A 44 -4.72 -20.64 1.96
C ASP A 44 -3.46 -20.03 2.57
N ASN A 45 -2.57 -19.43 1.78
CA ASN A 45 -1.35 -18.78 2.29
C ASN A 45 -1.64 -17.69 3.33
N LEU A 46 -2.85 -17.12 3.31
CA LEU A 46 -3.29 -16.10 4.27
C LEU A 46 -3.34 -16.62 5.72
N TRP A 47 -3.58 -17.92 5.93
CA TRP A 47 -3.76 -18.48 7.27
C TRP A 47 -3.03 -19.80 7.51
N ARG A 48 -2.50 -20.46 6.47
CA ARG A 48 -1.88 -21.78 6.58
C ARG A 48 -0.61 -21.83 7.44
N TYR A 49 0.10 -20.71 7.57
CA TYR A 49 1.39 -20.64 8.30
C TYR A 49 1.21 -20.19 9.76
N GLY A 50 0.35 -20.86 10.52
CA GLY A 50 0.12 -20.53 11.94
C GLY A 50 -1.04 -19.54 12.20
N GLY A 51 -1.90 -19.32 11.19
CA GLY A 51 -3.10 -18.49 11.31
C GLY A 51 -2.81 -17.01 11.53
N PHE A 52 -3.82 -16.28 12.01
CA PHE A 52 -3.75 -14.84 12.28
C PHE A 52 -2.80 -14.48 13.44
N PHE A 53 -2.46 -15.44 14.31
CA PHE A 53 -1.65 -15.25 15.51
C PHE A 53 -0.36 -16.08 15.47
N ALA A 54 0.27 -16.22 14.30
CA ALA A 54 1.46 -17.06 14.11
C ALA A 54 2.64 -16.73 15.05
N THR A 55 2.81 -15.46 15.42
CA THR A 55 3.88 -14.97 16.32
C THR A 55 3.42 -14.75 17.76
N GLY A 56 2.18 -15.15 18.10
CA GLY A 56 1.57 -14.91 19.40
C GLY A 56 1.41 -13.42 19.77
N TRP A 57 1.08 -13.17 21.04
CA TRP A 57 0.81 -11.82 21.57
C TRP A 57 2.00 -10.85 21.45
N ASN A 58 3.22 -11.34 21.66
CA ASN A 58 4.42 -10.51 21.54
C ASN A 58 4.61 -9.99 20.10
N GLY A 59 4.41 -10.84 19.09
CA GLY A 59 4.51 -10.40 17.70
C GLY A 59 3.39 -9.43 17.31
N LEU A 60 2.18 -9.60 17.85
CA LEU A 60 1.10 -8.63 17.66
C LEU A 60 1.51 -7.25 18.20
N ILE A 61 2.00 -7.17 19.44
CA ILE A 61 2.40 -5.90 20.08
C ILE A 61 3.53 -5.23 19.30
N LEU A 62 4.54 -5.99 18.87
CA LEU A 62 5.64 -5.47 18.04
C LEU A 62 5.14 -4.96 16.68
N SER A 63 4.23 -5.70 16.03
CA SER A 63 3.64 -5.27 14.76
C SER A 63 2.83 -3.99 14.91
N LEU A 64 2.08 -3.82 16.01
CA LEU A 64 1.35 -2.60 16.32
C LEU A 64 2.29 -1.40 16.47
N ALA A 65 3.43 -1.57 17.14
CA ALA A 65 4.42 -0.51 17.26
C ALA A 65 4.98 -0.06 15.89
N VAL A 66 5.31 -1.02 15.02
CA VAL A 66 5.78 -0.74 13.64
C VAL A 66 4.70 -0.05 12.82
N ILE A 67 3.45 -0.50 12.92
CA ILE A 67 2.30 0.11 12.24
C ILE A 67 2.13 1.55 12.71
N MET A 68 2.10 1.81 14.02
CA MET A 68 1.96 3.18 14.55
C MET A 68 3.08 4.09 14.06
N PHE A 69 4.33 3.61 14.05
CA PHE A 69 5.45 4.38 13.51
C PHE A 69 5.31 4.66 12.01
N SER A 70 4.84 3.68 11.23
CA SER A 70 4.63 3.82 9.78
C SER A 70 3.52 4.81 9.41
N PHE A 71 2.57 5.06 10.31
CA PHE A 71 1.50 6.03 10.15
C PHE A 71 1.80 7.38 10.85
N GLY A 72 3.06 7.63 11.24
CA GLY A 72 3.51 8.93 11.73
C GLY A 72 3.17 10.03 10.73
N GLY A 73 2.41 11.04 11.17
CA GLY A 73 1.87 12.11 10.32
C GLY A 73 0.35 12.16 10.22
N LEU A 74 -0.37 11.15 10.75
CA LEU A 74 -1.82 11.26 10.97
C LEU A 74 -2.19 12.39 11.96
N GLU A 75 -1.24 12.85 12.77
CA GLU A 75 -1.40 13.97 13.70
C GLU A 75 -1.82 15.27 12.99
N LEU A 76 -1.36 15.50 11.75
CA LEU A 76 -1.75 16.66 10.96
C LEU A 76 -3.25 16.65 10.60
N ILE A 77 -3.86 15.46 10.49
CA ILE A 77 -5.31 15.32 10.26
C ILE A 77 -6.08 15.83 11.49
N GLY A 78 -5.56 15.60 12.70
CA GLY A 78 -6.17 16.11 13.93
C GLY A 78 -6.14 17.65 14.01
N ILE A 79 -5.04 18.28 13.58
CA ILE A 79 -4.90 19.74 13.57
C ILE A 79 -5.80 20.37 12.51
N THR A 80 -5.78 19.84 11.28
CA THR A 80 -6.65 20.33 10.19
C THR A 80 -8.13 20.05 10.44
N ALA A 81 -8.47 18.98 11.16
CA ALA A 81 -9.82 18.72 11.63
C ALA A 81 -10.33 19.81 12.58
N ALA A 82 -9.46 20.38 13.43
CA ALA A 82 -9.82 21.48 14.33
C ALA A 82 -10.09 22.80 13.58
N GLU A 83 -9.53 22.97 12.39
CA GLU A 83 -9.73 24.13 11.51
C GLU A 83 -10.85 23.92 10.47
N ALA A 84 -11.45 22.73 10.41
CA ALA A 84 -12.43 22.38 9.40
C ALA A 84 -13.78 23.10 9.63
N ARG A 85 -14.37 23.64 8.55
CA ARG A 85 -15.76 24.12 8.57
C ARG A 85 -16.73 22.94 8.65
N ASP A 86 -17.67 23.03 9.58
CA ASP A 86 -18.67 21.97 9.88
C ASP A 86 -17.99 20.61 10.18
N PRO A 87 -17.20 20.53 11.27
CA PRO A 87 -16.39 19.36 11.60
C PRO A 87 -17.24 18.10 11.80
N GLU A 88 -18.48 18.24 12.30
CA GLU A 88 -19.42 17.14 12.51
C GLU A 88 -19.75 16.37 11.22
N LYS A 89 -19.69 17.02 10.06
CA LYS A 89 -19.93 16.36 8.76
C LYS A 89 -18.65 16.14 7.95
N SER A 90 -17.76 17.14 7.95
CA SER A 90 -16.55 17.12 7.13
C SER A 90 -15.54 16.07 7.61
N ILE A 91 -15.37 15.92 8.93
CA ILE A 91 -14.40 14.97 9.50
C ILE A 91 -14.84 13.52 9.24
N PRO A 92 -16.06 13.06 9.59
CA PRO A 92 -16.44 11.67 9.35
C PRO A 92 -16.40 11.30 7.88
N LYS A 93 -16.80 12.22 6.98
CA LYS A 93 -16.73 12.01 5.54
C LYS A 93 -15.28 11.82 5.06
N ALA A 94 -14.36 12.68 5.49
CA ALA A 94 -12.96 12.57 5.13
C ALA A 94 -12.32 11.28 5.68
N VAL A 95 -12.60 10.95 6.95
CA VAL A 95 -12.13 9.70 7.57
C VAL A 95 -12.63 8.49 6.79
N ASN A 96 -13.93 8.41 6.49
CA ASN A 96 -14.49 7.29 5.72
C ASN A 96 -13.83 7.17 4.34
N GLN A 97 -13.62 8.29 3.63
CA GLN A 97 -12.94 8.28 2.34
C GLN A 97 -11.50 7.73 2.44
N VAL A 98 -10.77 8.12 3.48
CA VAL A 98 -9.41 7.61 3.73
C VAL A 98 -9.45 6.11 4.07
N VAL A 99 -10.37 5.68 4.93
CA VAL A 99 -10.53 4.28 5.33
C VAL A 99 -10.84 3.40 4.12
N TYR A 100 -11.82 3.77 3.27
CA TYR A 100 -12.12 3.02 2.05
C TYR A 100 -10.91 2.88 1.13
N ARG A 101 -10.10 3.94 1.03
CA ARG A 101 -8.89 3.95 0.22
C ARG A 101 -7.80 3.02 0.78
N ILE A 102 -7.62 3.00 2.11
CA ILE A 102 -6.69 2.07 2.77
C ILE A 102 -7.16 0.63 2.61
N LEU A 103 -8.44 0.34 2.83
CA LEU A 103 -8.99 -1.00 2.66
C LEU A 103 -8.82 -1.49 1.21
N LEU A 104 -9.18 -0.67 0.23
CA LEU A 104 -9.15 -1.08 -1.17
C LEU A 104 -7.72 -1.23 -1.71
N PHE A 105 -6.84 -0.25 -1.49
CA PHE A 105 -5.50 -0.26 -2.07
C PHE A 105 -4.48 -0.99 -1.21
N TYR A 106 -4.48 -0.78 0.10
CA TYR A 106 -3.45 -1.35 0.98
C TYR A 106 -3.81 -2.78 1.39
N ILE A 107 -4.99 -2.99 1.99
CA ILE A 107 -5.41 -4.33 2.41
C ILE A 107 -5.67 -5.21 1.18
N GLY A 108 -6.32 -4.68 0.14
CA GLY A 108 -6.53 -5.40 -1.12
C GLY A 108 -5.23 -5.89 -1.77
N SER A 109 -4.21 -5.03 -1.86
CA SER A 109 -2.92 -5.45 -2.42
C SER A 109 -2.20 -6.48 -1.54
N LEU A 110 -2.19 -6.29 -0.22
CA LEU A 110 -1.60 -7.27 0.70
C LEU A 110 -2.28 -8.63 0.60
N VAL A 111 -3.60 -8.70 0.57
CA VAL A 111 -4.33 -9.96 0.44
C VAL A 111 -3.93 -10.69 -0.84
N VAL A 112 -3.88 -10.00 -1.98
CA VAL A 112 -3.48 -10.60 -3.26
C VAL A 112 -2.04 -11.10 -3.21
N LEU A 113 -1.11 -10.30 -2.68
CA LEU A 113 0.30 -10.67 -2.60
C LEU A 113 0.55 -11.86 -1.68
N LEU A 114 -0.07 -11.85 -0.50
CA LEU A 114 0.08 -12.93 0.47
C LEU A 114 -0.63 -14.21 0.02
N ALA A 115 -1.69 -14.11 -0.77
CA ALA A 115 -2.27 -15.27 -1.45
C ALA A 115 -1.33 -15.82 -2.54
N LEU A 116 -0.67 -14.94 -3.32
CA LEU A 116 0.25 -15.36 -4.37
C LEU A 116 1.54 -15.99 -3.85
N TYR A 117 2.05 -15.49 -2.72
CA TYR A 117 3.36 -15.89 -2.22
C TYR A 117 3.35 -16.07 -0.70
N PRO A 118 3.86 -17.20 -0.17
CA PRO A 118 3.95 -17.45 1.26
C PRO A 118 4.63 -16.32 2.02
N TRP A 119 3.94 -15.72 2.99
CA TRP A 119 4.46 -14.58 3.75
C TRP A 119 5.74 -14.91 4.55
N VAL A 120 5.92 -16.17 4.94
CA VAL A 120 7.12 -16.66 5.64
C VAL A 120 8.39 -16.65 4.78
N GLU A 121 8.24 -16.58 3.45
CA GLU A 121 9.36 -16.54 2.50
C GLU A 121 9.72 -15.11 2.06
N VAL A 122 8.98 -14.09 2.51
CA VAL A 122 9.24 -12.70 2.18
C VAL A 122 10.51 -12.21 2.90
N LYS A 123 11.54 -11.85 2.13
CA LYS A 123 12.83 -11.39 2.66
C LYS A 123 12.81 -9.89 2.94
N SER A 124 13.57 -9.46 3.96
CA SER A 124 13.66 -8.06 4.40
C SER A 124 14.48 -7.13 3.48
N ASN A 125 15.28 -7.68 2.56
CA ASN A 125 16.28 -6.90 1.81
C ASN A 125 15.73 -6.16 0.58
N SER A 126 14.45 -6.33 0.23
CA SER A 126 13.82 -5.67 -0.90
C SER A 126 12.33 -5.46 -0.66
N SER A 127 11.69 -4.59 -1.46
CA SER A 127 10.24 -4.39 -1.36
C SER A 127 9.50 -5.70 -1.63
N PRO A 128 8.64 -6.18 -0.70
CA PRO A 128 7.85 -7.40 -0.89
C PRO A 128 7.04 -7.39 -2.19
N PHE A 129 6.52 -6.22 -2.57
CA PHE A 129 5.79 -6.01 -3.82
C PHE A 129 6.64 -6.39 -5.04
N VAL A 130 7.88 -5.90 -5.10
CA VAL A 130 8.78 -6.14 -6.22
C VAL A 130 9.28 -7.58 -6.19
N MET A 131 9.66 -8.07 -5.01
CA MET A 131 10.20 -9.41 -4.80
C MET A 131 9.23 -10.51 -5.25
N ILE A 132 7.95 -10.39 -4.89
CA ILE A 132 6.94 -11.40 -5.22
C ILE A 132 6.78 -11.53 -6.74
N PHE A 133 6.59 -10.42 -7.45
CA PHE A 133 6.43 -10.48 -8.91
C PHE A 133 7.71 -10.87 -9.64
N HIS A 134 8.89 -10.54 -9.10
CA HIS A 134 10.17 -11.02 -9.62
C HIS A 134 10.29 -12.55 -9.48
N ASN A 135 9.87 -13.11 -8.35
CA ASN A 135 9.89 -14.56 -8.11
C ASN A 135 8.81 -15.33 -8.88
N LEU A 136 7.81 -14.65 -9.42
CA LEU A 136 6.77 -15.19 -10.32
C LEU A 136 7.14 -15.01 -11.81
N ASP A 137 8.43 -14.82 -12.11
CA ASP A 137 8.97 -14.56 -13.45
C ASP A 137 8.36 -13.34 -14.17
N SER A 138 7.71 -12.44 -13.42
CA SER A 138 7.07 -11.24 -13.93
C SER A 138 7.98 -10.01 -13.78
N ASN A 139 9.16 -10.07 -14.41
CA ASN A 139 10.19 -9.02 -14.31
C ASN A 139 9.72 -7.63 -14.76
N VAL A 140 8.81 -7.59 -15.75
CA VAL A 140 8.22 -6.33 -16.23
C VAL A 140 7.38 -5.67 -15.13
N VAL A 141 6.54 -6.45 -14.45
CA VAL A 141 5.68 -5.96 -13.36
C VAL A 141 6.53 -5.55 -12.16
N ALA A 142 7.53 -6.36 -11.80
CA ALA A 142 8.46 -6.04 -10.72
C ALA A 142 9.19 -4.70 -10.98
N SER A 143 9.68 -4.50 -12.21
CA SER A 143 10.37 -3.26 -12.61
C SER A 143 9.44 -2.05 -12.58
N ALA A 144 8.22 -2.20 -13.10
CA ALA A 144 7.21 -1.14 -13.09
C ALA A 144 6.83 -0.73 -11.66
N LEU A 145 6.62 -1.70 -10.76
CA LEU A 145 6.33 -1.43 -9.36
C LEU A 145 7.48 -0.72 -8.66
N ASN A 146 8.72 -1.14 -8.92
CA ASN A 146 9.89 -0.48 -8.35
C ASN A 146 9.97 0.99 -8.79
N PHE A 147 9.74 1.26 -10.08
CA PHE A 147 9.67 2.61 -10.61
C PHE A 147 8.57 3.44 -9.93
N VAL A 148 7.37 2.88 -9.78
CA VAL A 148 6.25 3.56 -9.10
C VAL A 148 6.56 3.86 -7.64
N ILE A 149 7.24 2.94 -6.94
CA ILE A 149 7.67 3.16 -5.55
C ILE A 149 8.64 4.33 -5.47
N LEU A 150 9.62 4.43 -6.38
CA LEU A 150 10.55 5.55 -6.44
C LEU A 150 9.83 6.88 -6.73
N VAL A 151 8.92 6.90 -7.71
CA VAL A 151 8.07 8.07 -8.00
C VAL A 151 7.23 8.44 -6.78
N ALA A 152 6.73 7.46 -6.03
CA ALA A 152 5.95 7.70 -4.84
C ALA A 152 6.78 8.35 -3.71
N SER A 153 7.99 7.86 -3.47
CA SER A 153 8.93 8.44 -2.51
C SER A 153 9.30 9.87 -2.87
N LEU A 154 9.60 10.15 -4.15
CA LEU A 154 9.90 11.50 -4.63
C LEU A 154 8.70 12.45 -4.50
N SER A 155 7.49 11.96 -4.79
CA SER A 155 6.26 12.74 -4.63
C SER A 155 5.97 13.12 -3.18
N VAL A 156 6.27 12.23 -2.21
CA VAL A 156 6.16 12.56 -0.77
C VAL A 156 7.17 13.64 -0.40
N TYR A 157 8.42 13.51 -0.84
CA TYR A 157 9.44 14.53 -0.60
C TYR A 157 9.05 15.90 -1.18
N ASN A 158 8.49 15.92 -2.39
CA ASN A 158 8.03 17.16 -3.04
C ASN A 158 6.86 17.82 -2.29
N ARG A 159 5.98 17.01 -1.67
CA ARG A 159 4.88 17.51 -0.82
C ARG A 159 5.41 18.13 0.48
N VAL A 160 6.40 17.50 1.12
CA VAL A 160 6.99 18.02 2.36
C VAL A 160 7.76 19.31 2.11
N ARG A 161 8.54 19.40 1.02
CA ARG A 161 9.28 20.62 0.66
C ARG A 161 8.38 21.78 0.24
N GLY A 162 7.21 21.51 -0.35
CA GLY A 162 6.25 22.54 -0.74
C GLY A 162 5.52 23.22 0.43
N LEU A 163 5.65 22.68 1.65
CA LEU A 163 5.07 23.22 2.89
C LEU A 163 6.06 24.08 3.71
N LEU A 164 7.33 24.19 3.27
CA LEU A 164 8.37 25.05 3.83
C LEU A 164 8.65 26.24 2.89
#